data_AF-A0A845YCE3-F1
#
_entry.id   AF-A0A845YCE3-F1
#
_cell.length_a   1.000
_cell.length_b   1.000
_cell.length_c   1.000
_cell.angle_alpha   90.00
_cell.angle_beta   90.00
_cell.angle_gamma   90.00
#
_symmetry.space_group_name_H-M   'P 1'
#
loop_
_entity.id
_entity.type
_entity.pdbx_description
1 polymer ?
#
loop_
_entity_poly.entity_id
_entity_poly.type
_entity_poly.pdbx_seq_one_letter_code
_entity_poly.pdbx_strand_id
1 'polypeptide(L)' 'SKERDILAQPVDNLLFFAGEATSGNYPGTVHGAFLSGVQVASGI' A
#
# COMPACT_ATOMS: atom_id res chain seq x y z
N SER A 1 -7.72 5.42 -5.43
CA SER A 1 -9.20 5.48 -5.31
C SER A 1 -9.52 5.28 -3.85
N LYS A 2 -10.67 5.76 -3.38
CA LYS A 2 -11.02 5.74 -1.96
C LYS A 2 -10.87 4.34 -1.32
N GLU A 3 -11.18 3.29 -2.08
CA GLU A 3 -11.08 1.89 -1.64
C GLU A 3 -9.62 1.45 -1.45
N ARG A 4 -8.72 1.83 -2.35
CA ARG A 4 -7.29 1.50 -2.23
C ARG A 4 -6.64 2.23 -1.06
N ASP A 5 -7.04 3.48 -0.85
CA ASP A 5 -6.51 4.29 0.26
C ASP A 5 -6.95 3.72 1.61
N ILE A 6 -8.19 3.19 1.69
CA ILE A 6 -8.69 2.43 2.85
C ILE A 6 -7.90 1.13 3.02
N LEU A 7 -7.71 0.37 1.93
CA LEU A 7 -6.99 -0.90 1.99
C LEU A 7 -5.52 -0.73 2.40
N ALA A 8 -4.91 0.41 2.07
CA ALA A 8 -3.54 0.74 2.44
C ALA A 8 -3.37 1.11 3.94
N GLN A 9 -4.46 1.38 4.67
CA GLN A 9 -4.35 1.77 6.08
C GLN A 9 -3.92 0.58 6.96
N PRO A 10 -3.01 0.79 7.92
CA PRO A 10 -2.65 -0.25 8.87
C PRO A 10 -3.76 -0.48 9.90
N VAL A 11 -3.77 -1.69 10.49
CA VAL A 11 -4.62 -2.04 11.64
C VAL A 11 -3.76 -2.08 12.89
N ASP A 12 -4.14 -1.25 13.87
CA ASP A 12 -3.48 -1.12 15.18
C ASP A 12 -1.96 -0.87 15.11
N ASN A 13 -1.47 -0.30 14.00
CA ASN A 13 -0.04 -0.16 13.68
C ASN A 13 0.76 -1.47 13.85
N LEU A 14 0.09 -2.63 13.70
CA LEU A 14 0.67 -3.95 13.85
C LEU A 14 0.58 -4.75 12.56
N LEU A 15 -0.55 -4.66 11.85
CA LEU A 15 -0.76 -5.28 10.55
C LEU A 15 -0.78 -4.22 9.46
N PHE A 16 0.16 -4.32 8.53
CA PHE A 16 0.32 -3.39 7.42
C PHE A 16 -0.01 -4.08 6.10
N PHE A 17 -0.52 -3.32 5.14
CA PHE A 17 -0.91 -3.80 3.82
C PHE A 17 -0.08 -3.13 2.74
N ALA A 18 0.45 -3.95 1.83
CA ALA A 18 1.18 -3.52 0.65
C ALA A 18 0.75 -4.38 -0.56
N GLY A 19 1.07 -3.94 -1.76
CA GLY A 19 0.76 -4.61 -3.00
C GLY A 19 0.13 -3.66 -4.02
N GLU A 20 -0.09 -4.15 -5.24
CA GLU A 20 -0.64 -3.30 -6.31
C GLU A 20 -2.01 -2.71 -5.92
N ALA A 21 -2.81 -3.49 -5.19
CA ALA A 21 -4.15 -3.11 -4.77
C ALA A 21 -4.15 -2.00 -3.72
N THR A 22 -3.02 -1.74 -3.06
CA THR A 22 -2.88 -0.64 -2.09
C THR A 22 -2.26 0.61 -2.73
N SER A 23 -1.77 0.51 -3.98
CA SER A 23 -1.18 1.65 -4.69
C SER A 23 -2.26 2.56 -5.29
N GLY A 24 -2.43 3.75 -4.71
CA GLY A 24 -3.30 4.78 -5.26
C GLY A 24 -2.85 5.28 -6.63
N ASN A 25 -1.53 5.44 -6.80
CA ASN A 25 -0.91 6.03 -7.99
C ASN A 25 -0.65 5.02 -9.12
N TYR A 26 -0.37 3.75 -8.79
CA TYR A 26 0.09 2.75 -9.76
C TYR A 26 -0.63 1.38 -9.61
N PRO A 27 -1.97 1.33 -9.68
CA PRO A 27 -2.74 0.09 -9.51
C PRO A 27 -2.47 -0.91 -10.63
N GLY A 28 -2.51 -2.21 -10.31
CA GLY A 28 -2.33 -3.31 -11.26
C GLY A 28 -0.91 -3.48 -11.81
N THR A 29 0.08 -2.80 -11.23
CA THR A 29 1.47 -2.81 -11.72
C THR A 29 2.45 -3.40 -10.72
N VAL A 30 3.51 -4.04 -11.24
CA VAL A 30 4.60 -4.59 -10.42
C VAL A 30 5.36 -3.49 -9.68
N HIS A 31 5.65 -2.36 -10.33
CA HIS A 31 6.37 -1.26 -9.67
C HIS A 31 5.52 -0.61 -8.57
N GLY A 32 4.19 -0.51 -8.75
CA GLY A 32 3.27 -0.06 -7.71
C GLY A 32 3.29 -0.97 -6.48
N ALA A 33 3.28 -2.29 -6.69
CA ALA A 33 3.42 -3.26 -5.60
C ALA A 33 4.74 -3.10 -4.86
N PHE A 34 5.87 -3.00 -5.59
CA PHE A 34 7.18 -2.81 -4.99
C PHE A 34 7.27 -1.51 -4.15
N LEU A 35 6.85 -0.38 -4.72
CA LEU A 35 6.92 0.93 -4.06
C LEU A 35 6.03 0.97 -2.81
N SER A 36 4.84 0.39 -2.85
CA SER A 36 3.96 0.31 -1.68
C SER A 36 4.60 -0.45 -0.51
N GLY A 37 5.38 -1.51 -0.80
CA GLY A 37 6.13 -2.24 0.22
C GLY A 37 7.26 -1.42 0.83
N VAL A 38 7.98 -0.63 0.01
CA VAL A 38 9.02 0.29 0.49
C VAL A 38 8.44 1.35 1.42
N GLN A 39 7.27 1.92 1.10
CA GLN A 39 6.60 2.92 1.94
C GLN A 39 6.29 2.36 3.34
N VAL A 40 5.57 1.23 3.37
CA VAL A 40 5.22 0.53 4.62
C VAL A 40 6.46 0.18 5.44
N ALA A 41 7.50 -0.37 4.80
CA ALA A 41 8.74 -0.74 5.49
C ALA A 41 9.52 0.46 6.04
N SER A 42 9.44 1.61 5.36
CA SER A 42 10.11 2.84 5.79
C SER A 42 9.33 3.59 6.88
N GLY A 43 8.12 3.15 7.23
CA GLY A 43 7.23 3.81 8.18
C GLY A 43 6.62 5.11 7.64
N ILE A 44 6.57 5.26 6.30
CA ILE A 44 6.00 6.42 5.60
C ILE A 44 4.60 6.07 5.09
#